data_AF-A0A8C3GB99-F1
#
_entry.id   AF-A0A8C3GB99-F1
#
_cell.length_a   1.000
_cell.length_b   1.000
_cell.length_c   1.000
_cell.angle_alpha   90.00
_cell.angle_beta   90.00
_cell.angle_gamma   90.00
#
_symmetry.space_group_name_H-M   'P 1'
#
loop_
_entity.id
_entity.type
_entity.pdbx_description
1 polymer ?
#
loop_
_entity_poly.entity_id
_entity_poly.type
_entity_poly.pdbx_seq_one_letter_code
_entity_poly.pdbx_strand_id
1 'polypeptide(L)'
;MAGKRPAKLRVILNSDDTRKLILPDGIPETIEQMLNEVRKVCELNGNFRMQYQDRDFGDALVNLTSTAELEDLTTVKVIPITDDCSEGFNITASNESMSTQSDDTELLSSSSSTTQTQLWPTVFEIPTFSFETELQLETGNAVHRSNMERLSISFKLKSDILEKVAEEMFKYKAYPTDADFSDVAEALIKKHPCLSETGSYNGCYGWKQRLKTKMGNYRTQLKGIGCSELLVNSFKSKAPADAMPAKNVKKPKRVEANHIPDIPTGETSDKLEIERLSLLSEVKKRNNRTVIKSKMDKTFSVRRQEIVGKELGVEELRERWPALFSINAEFTRITTVPLQPRFLASLDKHYGRLMEIIKKKGGVTGEKTRNILEVLDHVCTCFAYDFGVRVYLLTDALR
;
A
#
# COMPACT_ATOMS: atom_id res chain seq x y z
N MET A 1 -20.13 53.30 -19.12
CA MET A 1 -19.94 52.60 -17.83
C MET A 1 -20.86 51.40 -17.83
N ALA A 2 -20.37 50.21 -18.18
CA ALA A 2 -21.18 48.99 -18.15
C ALA A 2 -21.49 48.65 -16.69
N GLY A 3 -22.77 48.65 -16.30
CA GLY A 3 -23.18 48.32 -14.94
C GLY A 3 -22.84 46.85 -14.64
N LYS A 4 -21.99 46.62 -13.64
CA LYS A 4 -21.69 45.27 -13.15
C LYS A 4 -22.97 44.68 -12.55
N ARG A 5 -23.29 43.43 -12.92
CA ARG A 5 -24.48 42.73 -12.43
C ARG A 5 -24.23 42.26 -10.99
N PRO A 6 -25.20 42.38 -10.07
CA PRO A 6 -25.03 41.91 -8.71
C PRO A 6 -24.81 40.39 -8.69
N ALA A 7 -23.88 39.92 -7.87
CA ALA A 7 -23.55 38.52 -7.72
C ALA A 7 -23.80 38.03 -6.30
N LYS A 8 -24.17 36.77 -6.15
CA LYS A 8 -24.44 36.11 -4.86
C LYS A 8 -23.53 34.90 -4.76
N LEU A 9 -22.77 34.80 -3.68
CA LEU A 9 -21.85 33.69 -3.45
C LEU A 9 -22.23 32.96 -2.17
N ARG A 10 -22.03 31.64 -2.16
CA ARG A 10 -22.19 30.82 -0.96
C ARG A 10 -20.83 30.66 -0.29
N VAL A 11 -20.64 31.24 0.89
CA VAL A 11 -19.38 31.23 1.62
C VAL A 11 -19.41 30.19 2.73
N ILE A 12 -18.52 29.21 2.71
CA ILE A 12 -18.35 28.17 3.73
C ILE A 12 -17.17 28.55 4.63
N LEU A 13 -17.44 28.82 5.91
CA LEU A 13 -16.41 29.12 6.90
C LEU A 13 -15.97 27.84 7.62
N ASN A 14 -16.94 27.00 8.02
CA ASN A 14 -16.74 25.71 8.68
C ASN A 14 -17.79 24.71 8.16
N SER A 15 -17.66 23.42 8.50
CA SER A 15 -18.62 22.38 8.08
C SER A 15 -20.09 22.72 8.42
N ASP A 16 -20.31 23.49 9.49
CA ASP A 16 -21.64 23.88 9.98
C ASP A 16 -21.95 25.39 9.84
N ASP A 17 -21.02 26.20 9.32
CA ASP A 17 -21.24 27.65 9.11
C ASP A 17 -21.09 28.01 7.63
N THR A 18 -22.23 28.21 6.97
CA THR A 18 -22.33 28.68 5.59
C THR A 18 -23.15 29.97 5.53
N ARG A 19 -22.58 31.01 4.93
CA ARG A 19 -23.21 32.34 4.79
C ARG A 19 -23.42 32.70 3.33
N LYS A 20 -24.36 33.61 3.10
CA LYS A 20 -24.62 34.16 1.76
C LYS A 20 -23.97 35.53 1.65
N LEU A 21 -23.03 35.67 0.72
CA LEU A 21 -22.40 36.94 0.37
C LEU A 21 -23.13 37.56 -0.82
N ILE A 22 -23.52 38.83 -0.69
CA ILE A 22 -24.17 39.59 -1.75
C ILE A 22 -23.23 40.72 -2.17
N LEU A 23 -22.82 40.71 -3.43
CA LEU A 23 -21.93 41.69 -4.03
C LEU A 23 -22.79 42.61 -4.93
N PRO A 24 -23.21 43.79 -4.44
CA PRO A 24 -24.15 44.65 -5.16
C PRO A 24 -23.57 45.18 -6.48
N ASP A 25 -22.26 45.42 -6.50
CA ASP A 25 -21.51 45.92 -7.66
C ASP A 25 -20.84 44.79 -8.47
N GLY A 26 -21.32 43.56 -8.31
CA GLY A 26 -20.79 42.37 -8.97
C GLY A 26 -19.46 41.86 -8.39
N ILE A 27 -18.90 40.83 -9.02
CA ILE A 27 -17.66 40.20 -8.56
C ILE A 27 -16.49 41.19 -8.76
N PRO A 28 -15.70 41.49 -7.71
CA PRO A 28 -14.56 42.38 -7.82
C PRO A 28 -13.54 41.92 -8.86
N GLU A 29 -12.83 42.85 -9.49
CA GLU A 29 -11.80 42.54 -10.48
C GLU A 29 -10.49 42.06 -9.84
N THR A 30 -10.29 42.33 -8.55
CA THR A 30 -9.10 41.91 -7.81
C THR A 30 -9.44 41.01 -6.63
N ILE A 31 -8.55 40.06 -6.35
CA ILE A 31 -8.68 39.12 -5.24
C ILE A 31 -8.67 39.85 -3.90
N GLU A 32 -7.86 40.90 -3.76
CA GLU A 32 -7.78 41.70 -2.52
C GLU A 32 -9.13 42.35 -2.17
N GLN A 33 -9.84 42.89 -3.16
CA GLN A 33 -11.17 43.45 -2.97
C GLN A 33 -12.16 42.35 -2.57
N MET A 34 -12.07 41.18 -3.19
CA MET A 34 -12.91 40.02 -2.85
C MET A 34 -12.67 39.53 -1.41
N LEU A 35 -11.40 39.46 -0.98
CA LEU A 35 -11.02 39.12 0.39
C LEU A 35 -11.58 40.13 1.38
N ASN A 36 -11.53 41.42 1.07
CA ASN A 36 -12.06 42.47 1.95
C ASN A 36 -13.59 42.40 2.11
N GLU A 37 -14.33 42.14 1.03
CA GLU A 37 -15.79 41.96 1.11
C GLU A 37 -16.18 40.73 1.94
N VAL A 38 -15.48 39.61 1.77
CA VAL A 38 -15.69 38.40 2.59
C VAL A 38 -15.34 38.67 4.05
N ARG A 39 -14.23 39.38 4.33
CA ARG A 39 -13.81 39.75 5.69
C ARG A 39 -14.88 40.57 6.39
N LYS A 40 -15.44 41.55 5.68
CA LYS A 40 -16.47 42.46 6.19
C LYS A 40 -17.80 41.74 6.48
N VAL A 41 -18.24 40.85 5.59
CA VAL A 41 -19.54 40.15 5.74
C VAL A 41 -19.46 38.94 6.67
N CYS A 42 -18.30 38.28 6.73
CA CYS A 42 -18.11 37.09 7.56
C CYS A 42 -17.45 37.39 8.91
N GLU A 43 -17.14 38.67 9.21
CA GLU A 43 -16.51 39.12 10.47
C GLU A 43 -15.23 38.34 10.80
N LEU A 44 -14.38 38.11 9.79
CA LEU A 44 -13.16 37.32 9.95
C LEU A 44 -12.00 38.17 10.44
N ASN A 45 -11.33 37.71 11.50
CA ASN A 45 -10.13 38.34 12.04
C ASN A 45 -8.90 37.53 11.62
N GLY A 46 -8.05 38.10 10.75
CA GLY A 46 -6.81 37.46 10.27
C GLY A 46 -6.74 37.32 8.75
N ASN A 47 -5.60 36.80 8.27
CA ASN A 47 -5.41 36.49 6.86
C ASN A 47 -6.08 35.14 6.55
N PHE A 48 -6.63 35.01 5.36
CA PHE A 48 -7.28 33.78 4.92
C PHE A 48 -7.11 33.62 3.42
N ARG A 49 -7.07 32.37 2.97
CA ARG A 49 -7.15 32.02 1.56
C ARG A 49 -8.56 31.54 1.22
N MET A 50 -8.93 31.66 -0.05
CA MET A 50 -10.24 31.26 -0.56
C MET A 50 -10.08 30.10 -1.55
N GLN A 51 -11.01 29.16 -1.51
CA GLN A 51 -11.16 28.09 -2.50
C GLN A 51 -12.54 28.14 -3.12
N TYR A 52 -12.69 27.91 -4.43
CA TYR A 52 -14.00 27.84 -5.08
C TYR A 52 -14.28 26.43 -5.58
N GLN A 53 -15.56 26.14 -5.77
CA GLN A 53 -16.03 24.88 -6.33
C GLN A 53 -15.92 24.94 -7.86
N ASP A 54 -14.97 24.18 -8.41
CA ASP A 54 -14.69 24.14 -9.85
C ASP A 54 -15.52 23.05 -10.54
N ARG A 55 -16.32 23.44 -11.55
CA ARG A 55 -17.18 22.53 -12.31
C ARG A 55 -16.40 21.63 -13.25
N ASP A 56 -15.24 22.06 -13.74
CA ASP A 56 -14.41 21.29 -14.67
C ASP A 56 -13.74 20.10 -13.96
N PHE A 57 -13.54 20.22 -12.64
CA PHE A 57 -12.98 19.16 -11.78
C PHE A 57 -14.04 18.40 -10.97
N GLY A 58 -15.29 18.38 -11.45
CA GLY A 58 -16.36 17.62 -10.80
C GLY A 58 -16.68 18.13 -9.41
N ASP A 59 -16.81 19.45 -9.26
CA ASP A 59 -17.19 20.13 -8.02
C ASP A 59 -16.13 20.06 -6.90
N ALA A 60 -14.86 19.87 -7.26
CA ALA A 60 -13.74 19.91 -6.32
C ALA A 60 -13.40 21.35 -5.88
N LEU A 61 -12.87 21.51 -4.65
CA LEU A 61 -12.44 22.81 -4.13
C LEU A 61 -11.01 23.13 -4.61
N VAL A 62 -10.87 24.21 -5.37
CA VAL A 62 -9.60 24.69 -5.95
C VAL A 62 -9.25 26.07 -5.37
N ASN A 63 -7.96 26.37 -5.19
CA ASN A 63 -7.54 27.69 -4.69
C ASN A 63 -7.91 28.79 -5.68
N LEU A 64 -8.52 29.86 -5.17
CA LEU A 64 -8.90 31.01 -5.96
C LEU A 64 -7.69 31.91 -6.21
N THR A 65 -7.17 31.90 -7.43
CA THR A 65 -6.05 32.75 -7.88
C THR A 65 -6.49 33.89 -8.80
N SER A 66 -7.75 33.92 -9.23
CA SER A 66 -8.34 34.98 -10.04
C SER A 66 -9.84 35.08 -9.78
N THR A 67 -10.38 36.30 -9.66
CA THR A 67 -11.84 36.50 -9.49
C THR A 67 -12.64 36.27 -10.77
N ALA A 68 -11.97 36.15 -11.93
CA ALA A 68 -12.61 35.82 -13.20
C ALA A 68 -13.17 34.38 -13.23
N GLU A 69 -12.73 33.52 -12.31
CA GLU A 69 -13.16 32.13 -12.18
C GLU A 69 -14.45 31.99 -11.35
N LEU A 70 -14.94 33.10 -10.77
CA LEU A 70 -16.18 33.12 -9.99
C LEU A 70 -17.37 33.51 -10.89
N GLU A 71 -18.47 32.78 -10.73
CA GLU A 71 -19.76 33.09 -11.36
C GLU A 71 -20.81 33.43 -10.28
N ASP A 72 -21.97 33.92 -10.70
CA ASP A 72 -23.12 34.05 -9.79
C ASP A 72 -23.50 32.66 -9.25
N LEU A 73 -23.74 32.58 -7.94
CA LEU A 73 -24.06 31.36 -7.18
C LEU A 73 -22.91 30.38 -6.95
N THR A 74 -21.65 30.75 -7.24
CA THR A 74 -20.49 29.90 -6.92
C THR A 74 -20.33 29.71 -5.40
N THR A 75 -19.95 28.49 -5.01
CA THR A 75 -19.58 28.15 -3.63
C THR A 75 -18.10 28.43 -3.40
N VAL A 76 -17.79 29.15 -2.33
CA VAL A 76 -16.44 29.51 -1.93
C VAL A 76 -16.21 29.07 -0.49
N LYS A 77 -15.07 28.45 -0.19
CA LYS A 77 -14.64 28.05 1.13
C LYS A 77 -13.50 28.94 1.61
N VAL A 78 -13.61 29.45 2.83
CA VAL A 78 -12.56 30.26 3.47
C VAL A 78 -11.70 29.38 4.36
N ILE A 79 -10.38 29.53 4.25
CA ILE A 79 -9.42 28.81 5.07
C ILE A 79 -8.56 29.86 5.79
N PRO A 80 -8.65 30.00 7.12
CA PRO A 80 -7.81 30.92 7.87
C PRO A 80 -6.33 30.53 7.72
N ILE A 81 -5.49 31.53 7.46
CA ILE A 81 -4.04 31.42 7.53
C ILE A 81 -3.70 31.85 8.95
N THR A 82 -3.48 30.87 9.84
CA THR A 82 -2.83 31.13 11.12
C THR A 82 -1.41 31.59 10.82
N ASP A 83 -0.94 32.63 11.51
CA ASP A 83 0.40 33.20 11.38
C ASP A 83 1.46 32.24 11.96
N ASP A 84 1.60 31.11 11.29
CA ASP A 84 2.69 30.16 11.36
C ASP A 84 2.80 29.62 9.92
N CYS A 85 3.56 30.35 9.10
CA CYS A 85 3.81 30.21 7.65
C CYS A 85 2.98 31.07 6.70
N SER A 86 3.52 32.23 6.33
CA SER A 86 3.82 32.66 4.93
C SER A 86 4.44 34.07 4.96
N GLU A 87 5.44 34.50 4.19
CA GLU A 87 6.33 34.01 3.13
C GLU A 87 7.39 35.16 2.97
N GLY A 88 8.62 34.94 2.49
CA GLY A 88 8.88 35.13 1.07
C GLY A 88 10.11 36.03 0.80
N PHE A 89 10.73 35.77 -0.34
CA PHE A 89 11.89 36.44 -0.96
C PHE A 89 11.83 37.98 -0.96
N ASN A 90 12.92 38.67 -0.55
CA ASN A 90 13.73 39.59 -1.39
C ASN A 90 14.86 40.33 -0.62
N ILE A 91 16.10 40.11 -1.08
CA ILE A 91 17.22 41.05 -1.34
C ILE A 91 17.51 42.20 -0.33
N THR A 92 18.65 42.03 0.36
CA THR A 92 19.71 43.01 0.72
C THR A 92 19.48 44.09 1.79
N ALA A 93 20.55 44.27 2.59
CA ALA A 93 20.95 45.40 3.44
C ALA A 93 20.54 45.37 4.92
N SER A 94 21.48 44.86 5.72
CA SER A 94 22.18 45.59 6.79
C SER A 94 21.39 46.43 7.81
N ASN A 95 21.56 45.97 9.06
CA ASN A 95 21.92 46.71 10.28
C ASN A 95 20.85 46.97 11.36
N GLU A 96 21.23 46.52 12.56
CA GLU A 96 21.06 47.13 13.91
C GLU A 96 19.65 47.18 14.50
N SER A 97 19.35 46.29 15.46
CA SER A 97 19.54 46.42 16.92
C SER A 97 18.63 47.46 17.58
N MET A 98 17.71 47.04 18.44
CA MET A 98 17.83 47.15 19.91
C MET A 98 16.56 46.63 20.61
N SER A 99 16.81 46.07 21.78
CA SER A 99 15.96 45.38 22.75
C SER A 99 14.92 46.27 23.46
N THR A 100 13.94 45.62 24.11
CA THR A 100 13.58 45.75 25.55
C THR A 100 12.45 44.76 25.84
N GLN A 101 12.67 43.72 26.66
CA GLN A 101 12.42 43.68 28.13
C GLN A 101 10.92 43.42 28.42
N SER A 102 10.45 42.53 29.29
CA SER A 102 10.93 41.47 30.20
C SER A 102 9.65 40.82 30.75
N ASP A 103 9.64 39.51 31.04
CA ASP A 103 9.46 39.01 32.40
C ASP A 103 9.36 37.49 32.44
N ASP A 104 10.05 36.96 33.45
CA ASP A 104 10.45 35.59 33.67
C ASP A 104 9.30 34.63 33.99
N THR A 105 9.40 33.40 33.49
CA THR A 105 9.02 32.24 34.30
C THR A 105 10.02 31.11 34.05
N GLU A 106 10.44 30.53 35.16
CA GLU A 106 11.65 29.75 35.35
C GLU A 106 11.74 28.49 34.47
N LEU A 107 12.94 28.33 33.91
CA LEU A 107 13.42 27.18 33.16
C LEU A 107 13.40 25.91 34.02
N LEU A 108 12.45 25.02 33.76
CA LEU A 108 12.71 23.59 33.94
C LEU A 108 13.46 23.07 32.72
N SER A 109 14.78 23.09 32.84
CA SER A 109 15.70 22.37 31.96
C SER A 109 15.32 20.89 31.89
N SER A 110 14.63 20.51 30.82
CA SER A 110 14.61 19.13 30.34
C SER A 110 15.43 19.08 29.06
N SER A 111 16.70 18.70 29.20
CA SER A 111 17.54 18.33 28.06
C SER A 111 16.89 17.19 27.28
N SER A 112 17.00 17.29 25.95
CA SER A 112 16.85 16.20 24.98
C SER A 112 15.44 15.87 24.51
N SER A 113 14.90 16.70 23.63
CA SER A 113 14.17 16.20 22.45
C SER A 113 14.50 17.07 21.25
N THR A 114 15.51 16.61 20.49
CA THR A 114 15.87 17.16 19.19
C THR A 114 14.68 17.06 18.24
N THR A 115 13.87 18.10 18.18
CA THR A 115 12.86 18.30 17.11
C THR A 115 13.18 19.58 16.35
N GLN A 116 14.46 19.80 16.04
CA GLN A 116 14.85 20.70 14.98
C GLN A 116 15.03 19.86 13.71
N THR A 117 14.00 19.84 12.87
CA THR A 117 14.15 19.40 11.49
C THR A 117 15.05 20.41 10.80
N GLN A 118 16.36 20.12 10.70
CA GLN A 118 17.30 20.98 10.02
C GLN A 118 16.92 21.10 8.54
N LEU A 119 17.06 22.31 7.98
CA LEU A 119 16.88 22.50 6.53
C LEU A 119 17.85 21.61 5.76
N TRP A 120 17.40 21.08 4.63
CA TRP A 120 18.26 20.28 3.77
C TRP A 120 19.47 21.12 3.31
N PRO A 121 20.71 20.65 3.49
CA PRO A 121 21.88 21.44 3.21
C PRO A 121 22.04 21.64 1.69
N THR A 122 22.54 22.80 1.28
CA THR A 122 22.87 23.09 -0.13
C THR A 122 23.93 22.14 -0.69
N VAL A 123 24.82 21.66 0.19
CA VAL A 123 25.79 20.60 -0.11
C VAL A 123 25.73 19.60 1.03
N PHE A 124 25.33 18.36 0.72
CA PHE A 124 25.27 17.31 1.73
C PHE A 124 26.68 16.86 2.12
N GLU A 125 27.03 17.01 3.39
CA GLU A 125 28.32 16.54 3.91
C GLU A 125 28.26 15.04 4.20
N ILE A 126 29.18 14.28 3.59
CA ILE A 126 29.26 12.84 3.80
C ILE A 126 29.89 12.58 5.17
N PRO A 127 29.21 11.84 6.07
CA PRO A 127 29.71 11.55 7.41
C PRO A 127 31.01 10.75 7.37
N THR A 128 31.70 10.72 8.50
CA THR A 128 32.84 9.82 8.70
C THR A 128 32.34 8.40 8.93
N PHE A 129 32.99 7.45 8.26
CA PHE A 129 32.69 6.03 8.40
C PHE A 129 33.54 5.37 9.51
N SER A 130 33.36 4.06 9.70
CA SER A 130 34.28 3.30 10.57
C SER A 130 35.73 3.43 10.08
N PHE A 131 36.68 3.34 11.02
CA PHE A 131 38.10 3.45 10.71
C PHE A 131 38.57 2.51 9.58
N GLU A 132 38.08 1.27 9.58
CA GLU A 132 38.39 0.29 8.53
C GLU A 132 37.84 0.74 7.16
N THR A 133 36.62 1.28 7.14
CA THR A 133 35.95 1.75 5.91
C THR A 133 36.68 2.97 5.34
N GLU A 134 37.04 3.95 6.17
CA GLU A 134 37.80 5.13 5.72
C GLU A 134 39.15 4.75 5.14
N LEU A 135 39.89 3.84 5.79
CA LEU A 135 41.19 3.38 5.29
C LEU A 135 41.07 2.68 3.91
N GLN A 136 40.02 1.86 3.72
CA GLN A 136 39.74 1.20 2.44
C GLN A 136 39.33 2.21 1.36
N LEU A 137 38.53 3.22 1.71
CA LEU A 137 38.12 4.29 0.80
C LEU A 137 39.29 5.19 0.40
N GLU A 138 40.19 5.52 1.33
CA GLU A 138 41.40 6.30 1.05
C GLU A 138 42.34 5.54 0.11
N THR A 139 42.60 4.26 0.42
CA THR A 139 43.41 3.37 -0.43
C THR A 139 42.79 3.24 -1.82
N GLY A 140 41.47 2.99 -1.89
CA GLY A 140 40.75 2.88 -3.16
C GLY A 140 40.74 4.18 -3.96
N ASN A 141 40.61 5.33 -3.29
CA ASN A 141 40.68 6.65 -3.93
C ASN A 141 42.08 6.93 -4.49
N ALA A 142 43.14 6.55 -3.79
CA ALA A 142 44.51 6.69 -4.28
C ALA A 142 44.74 5.87 -5.56
N VAL A 143 44.30 4.61 -5.57
CA VAL A 143 44.36 3.72 -6.74
C VAL A 143 43.49 4.24 -7.89
N HIS A 144 42.31 4.79 -7.60
CA HIS A 144 41.45 5.40 -8.61
C HIS A 144 42.09 6.63 -9.26
N ARG A 145 42.84 7.45 -8.50
CA ARG A 145 43.58 8.60 -9.05
C ARG A 145 44.74 8.17 -9.94
N SER A 146 45.40 7.04 -9.65
CA SER A 146 46.55 6.59 -10.43
C SER A 146 46.16 5.78 -11.68
N ASN A 147 45.21 4.84 -11.54
CA ASN A 147 44.93 3.83 -12.55
C ASN A 147 43.49 3.91 -13.12
N MET A 148 42.66 4.84 -12.64
CA MET A 148 41.21 4.89 -12.91
C MET A 148 40.50 3.57 -12.54
N GLU A 149 41.11 2.82 -11.62
CA GLU A 149 40.62 1.52 -11.17
C GLU A 149 39.64 1.70 -10.01
N ARG A 150 38.54 0.95 -10.04
CA ARG A 150 37.44 1.07 -9.08
C ARG A 150 37.66 0.12 -7.91
N LEU A 151 37.21 0.53 -6.74
CA LEU A 151 37.31 -0.30 -5.55
C LEU A 151 36.32 -1.47 -5.63
N SER A 152 36.79 -2.69 -5.40
CA SER A 152 35.90 -3.83 -5.17
C SER A 152 35.23 -3.68 -3.79
N ILE A 153 33.95 -3.31 -3.80
CA ILE A 153 33.21 -2.99 -2.59
C ILE A 153 32.80 -4.28 -1.88
N SER A 154 33.38 -4.54 -0.70
CA SER A 154 32.96 -5.64 0.17
C SER A 154 31.57 -5.40 0.76
N PHE A 155 30.85 -6.47 1.13
CA PHE A 155 29.53 -6.35 1.76
C PHE A 155 29.56 -5.53 3.07
N LYS A 156 30.63 -5.69 3.86
CA LYS A 156 30.82 -4.97 5.13
C LYS A 156 31.01 -3.47 4.91
N LEU A 157 31.93 -3.10 4.02
CA LEU A 157 32.21 -1.72 3.61
C LEU A 157 30.92 -1.03 3.13
N LYS A 158 30.17 -1.71 2.27
CA LYS A 158 28.89 -1.22 1.75
C LYS A 158 27.85 -0.97 2.83
N SER A 159 27.72 -1.90 3.78
CA SER A 159 26.73 -1.79 4.84
C SER A 159 27.04 -0.60 5.76
N ASP A 160 28.31 -0.42 6.13
CA ASP A 160 28.75 0.68 6.99
C ASP A 160 28.47 2.04 6.37
N ILE A 161 28.86 2.24 5.10
CA ILE A 161 28.58 3.46 4.33
C ILE A 161 27.08 3.75 4.30
N LEU A 162 26.26 2.76 3.92
CA LEU A 162 24.81 2.95 3.80
C LEU A 162 24.16 3.26 5.15
N GLU A 163 24.65 2.67 6.24
CA GLU A 163 24.11 2.91 7.58
C GLU A 163 24.41 4.31 8.08
N LYS A 164 25.67 4.72 8.00
CA LYS A 164 26.09 6.05 8.44
C LYS A 164 25.47 7.17 7.61
N VAL A 165 25.38 6.99 6.29
CA VAL A 165 24.69 7.97 5.43
C VAL A 165 23.19 8.04 5.73
N ALA A 166 22.52 6.90 5.95
CA ALA A 166 21.09 6.90 6.27
C ALA A 166 20.79 7.55 7.63
N GLU A 167 21.63 7.32 8.64
CA GLU A 167 21.58 7.98 9.94
C GLU A 167 21.71 9.50 9.78
N GLU A 168 22.69 9.96 9.00
CA GLU A 168 22.92 11.39 8.78
C GLU A 168 21.79 12.06 7.99
N MET A 169 21.30 11.40 6.93
CA MET A 169 20.14 11.87 6.16
C MET A 169 18.88 12.02 7.02
N PHE A 170 18.68 11.12 7.98
CA PHE A 170 17.50 11.13 8.85
C PHE A 170 17.45 12.37 9.75
N LYS A 171 18.60 12.92 10.16
CA LYS A 171 18.69 14.17 10.95
C LYS A 171 18.03 15.37 10.26
N TYR A 172 18.09 15.41 8.93
CA TYR A 172 17.46 16.46 8.13
C TYR A 172 16.02 16.11 7.75
N LYS A 173 15.80 14.91 7.18
CA LYS A 173 14.48 14.47 6.70
C LYS A 173 14.22 13.01 6.99
N ALA A 174 13.14 12.75 7.73
CA ALA A 174 12.61 11.40 7.92
C ALA A 174 12.05 10.77 6.62
N TYR A 175 11.66 11.57 5.62
CA TYR A 175 11.17 11.11 4.32
C TYR A 175 11.84 11.89 3.17
N PRO A 176 13.11 11.58 2.82
CA PRO A 176 13.80 12.26 1.73
C PRO A 176 13.11 12.02 0.37
N THR A 177 13.15 13.03 -0.50
CA THR A 177 12.64 13.01 -1.87
C THR A 177 13.64 12.38 -2.84
N ASP A 178 13.22 12.12 -4.08
CA ASP A 178 14.11 11.58 -5.11
C ASP A 178 15.31 12.48 -5.43
N ALA A 179 15.12 13.80 -5.37
CA ALA A 179 16.17 14.80 -5.53
C ALA A 179 17.19 14.73 -4.39
N ASP A 180 16.71 14.68 -3.14
CA ASP A 180 17.55 14.53 -1.95
C ASP A 180 18.48 13.29 -2.05
N PHE A 181 17.96 12.15 -2.53
CA PHE A 181 18.78 10.94 -2.75
C PHE A 181 19.80 11.09 -3.90
N SER A 182 19.53 11.96 -4.88
CA SER A 182 20.46 12.23 -5.99
C SER A 182 21.63 13.06 -5.48
N ASP A 183 21.34 14.13 -4.72
CA ASP A 183 22.36 15.02 -4.15
C ASP A 183 23.33 14.26 -3.26
N VAL A 184 22.82 13.39 -2.38
CA VAL A 184 23.64 12.57 -1.49
C VAL A 184 24.50 11.56 -2.26
N ALA A 185 23.94 10.95 -3.31
CA ALA A 185 24.69 10.00 -4.13
C ALA A 185 25.82 10.72 -4.91
N GLU A 186 25.58 11.93 -5.40
CA GLU A 186 26.59 12.75 -6.06
C GLU A 186 27.68 13.22 -5.08
N ALA A 187 27.29 13.69 -3.90
CA ALA A 187 28.24 14.05 -2.84
C ALA A 187 29.11 12.86 -2.43
N LEU A 188 28.53 11.65 -2.34
CA LEU A 188 29.25 10.42 -2.01
C LEU A 188 30.32 10.07 -3.06
N ILE A 189 29.95 10.12 -4.34
CA ILE A 189 30.89 9.84 -5.43
C ILE A 189 31.94 10.97 -5.58
N LYS A 190 31.55 12.23 -5.35
CA LYS A 190 32.49 13.36 -5.37
C LYS A 190 33.56 13.23 -4.29
N LYS A 191 33.18 12.79 -3.08
CA LYS A 191 34.13 12.53 -1.98
C LYS A 191 34.93 11.24 -2.20
N HIS A 192 34.30 10.20 -2.74
CA HIS A 192 34.92 8.90 -2.99
C HIS A 192 34.73 8.41 -4.44
N PRO A 193 35.52 8.92 -5.40
CA PRO A 193 35.41 8.52 -6.82
C PRO A 193 35.60 7.02 -7.06
N CYS A 194 36.33 6.34 -6.16
CA CYS A 194 36.57 4.90 -6.23
C CYS A 194 35.29 4.04 -6.13
N LEU A 195 34.17 4.63 -5.67
CA LEU A 195 32.86 3.97 -5.54
C LEU A 195 31.99 4.05 -6.80
N SER A 196 32.46 4.72 -7.86
CA SER A 196 31.67 4.91 -9.09
C SER A 196 31.35 3.59 -9.80
N GLU A 197 30.10 3.38 -10.24
CA GLU A 197 29.67 2.13 -10.89
C GLU A 197 29.67 2.21 -12.43
N THR A 198 30.00 1.10 -13.10
CA THR A 198 29.93 0.99 -14.57
C THR A 198 28.49 0.85 -15.06
N GLY A 199 28.14 1.56 -16.14
CA GLY A 199 26.83 1.45 -16.79
C GLY A 199 25.78 2.49 -16.35
N SER A 200 26.12 3.41 -15.44
CA SER A 200 25.30 4.59 -15.15
C SER A 200 25.93 5.84 -15.75
N TYR A 201 25.11 6.71 -16.38
CA TYR A 201 25.56 7.97 -16.99
C TYR A 201 26.35 8.88 -16.02
N ASN A 202 26.03 8.84 -14.72
CA ASN A 202 26.67 9.64 -13.67
C ASN A 202 27.42 8.80 -12.61
N GLY A 203 27.54 7.48 -12.78
CA GLY A 203 28.22 6.58 -11.82
C GLY A 203 27.60 6.47 -10.41
N CYS A 204 26.57 7.25 -10.08
CA CYS A 204 25.97 7.33 -8.74
C CYS A 204 24.56 6.71 -8.63
N TYR A 205 23.90 6.39 -9.75
CA TYR A 205 22.52 5.85 -9.75
C TYR A 205 22.34 4.59 -8.91
N GLY A 206 23.28 3.64 -8.95
CA GLY A 206 23.18 2.43 -8.14
C GLY A 206 23.28 2.71 -6.64
N TRP A 207 24.07 3.71 -6.24
CA TRP A 207 24.13 4.21 -4.86
C TRP A 207 22.84 4.90 -4.44
N LYS A 208 22.25 5.74 -5.31
CA LYS A 208 20.92 6.34 -5.10
C LYS A 208 19.86 5.27 -4.77
N GLN A 209 19.80 4.17 -5.55
CA GLN A 209 18.81 3.10 -5.31
C GLN A 209 19.06 2.34 -4.00
N ARG A 210 20.32 2.12 -3.63
CA ARG A 210 20.69 1.48 -2.37
C ARG A 210 20.36 2.36 -1.18
N LEU A 211 20.62 3.66 -1.26
CA LEU A 211 20.27 4.64 -0.23
C LEU A 211 18.76 4.71 -0.02
N LYS A 212 17.95 4.75 -1.10
CA LYS A 212 16.48 4.64 -0.99
C LYS A 212 16.03 3.40 -0.23
N THR A 213 16.60 2.25 -0.59
CA THR A 213 16.25 0.97 0.04
C THR A 213 16.67 0.95 1.51
N LYS A 214 17.91 1.37 1.83
CA LYS A 214 18.40 1.45 3.20
C LYS A 214 17.59 2.42 4.04
N MET A 215 17.23 3.59 3.51
CA MET A 215 16.40 4.57 4.21
C MET A 215 14.99 4.04 4.48
N GLY A 216 14.43 3.21 3.59
CA GLY A 216 13.20 2.45 3.88
C GLY A 216 13.33 1.48 5.06
N ASN A 217 14.42 0.72 5.09
CA ASN A 217 14.71 -0.22 6.17
C ASN A 217 15.01 0.49 7.50
N TYR A 218 15.79 1.57 7.46
CA TYR A 218 16.17 2.37 8.63
C TYR A 218 14.94 2.98 9.30
N ARG A 219 14.02 3.55 8.52
CA ARG A 219 12.72 4.01 9.04
C ARG A 219 11.90 2.89 9.66
N THR A 220 11.93 1.69 9.08
CA THR A 220 11.20 0.53 9.63
C THR A 220 11.81 0.08 10.97
N GLN A 221 13.14 0.11 11.08
CA GLN A 221 13.86 -0.16 12.32
C GLN A 221 13.54 0.87 13.41
N LEU A 222 13.63 2.17 13.10
CA LEU A 222 13.29 3.26 14.02
C LEU A 222 11.82 3.24 14.45
N LYS A 223 10.90 2.87 13.54
CA LYS A 223 9.49 2.60 13.89
C LYS A 223 9.33 1.47 14.91
N GLY A 224 10.15 0.42 14.82
CA GLY A 224 10.14 -0.70 15.77
C GLY A 224 10.64 -0.32 17.16
N ILE A 225 11.50 0.70 17.26
CA ILE A 225 12.09 1.20 18.52
C ILE A 225 11.19 2.28 19.15
N GLY A 226 10.20 2.80 18.42
CA GLY A 226 9.22 3.76 18.95
C GLY A 226 9.54 5.22 18.67
N CYS A 227 10.31 5.55 17.62
CA CYS A 227 10.57 6.95 17.24
C CYS A 227 9.27 7.71 16.91
N SER A 228 8.93 8.68 17.76
CA SER A 228 7.69 9.48 17.68
C SER A 228 7.47 10.14 16.31
N GLU A 229 8.52 10.67 15.68
CA GLU A 229 8.48 11.29 14.35
C GLU A 229 7.97 10.35 13.25
N LEU A 230 8.13 9.03 13.42
CA LEU A 230 7.68 8.02 12.48
C LEU A 230 6.37 7.35 12.89
N LEU A 231 5.93 7.53 14.14
CA LEU A 231 4.68 7.01 14.69
C LEU A 231 3.46 7.85 14.28
N VAL A 232 3.63 9.15 14.02
CA VAL A 232 2.54 10.02 13.52
C VAL A 232 2.00 9.54 12.17
N ASN A 233 2.88 8.98 11.33
CA ASN A 233 2.54 8.40 10.02
C ASN A 233 2.41 6.86 10.05
N SER A 234 2.39 6.26 11.25
CA SER A 234 2.19 4.83 11.42
C SER A 234 0.70 4.51 11.54
N PHE A 235 0.16 3.70 10.63
CA PHE A 235 -1.23 3.22 10.71
C PHE A 235 -1.56 2.42 11.98
N LYS A 236 -0.57 2.06 12.81
CA LYS A 236 -0.76 1.37 14.09
C LYS A 236 -1.07 2.31 15.26
N SER A 237 -0.93 3.63 15.10
CA SER A 237 -1.23 4.61 16.16
C SER A 237 -2.63 5.23 16.06
N LYS A 238 -3.42 4.88 15.02
CA LYS A 238 -4.84 5.24 14.97
C LYS A 238 -5.65 4.20 15.75
N ALA A 239 -6.66 4.65 16.49
CA ALA A 239 -7.57 3.82 17.25
C ALA A 239 -8.10 2.63 16.40
N PRO A 240 -8.48 1.49 17.02
CA PRO A 240 -8.69 0.20 16.34
C PRO A 240 -9.77 0.17 15.24
N ALA A 241 -10.47 1.27 14.99
CA ALA A 241 -11.62 1.36 14.11
C ALA A 241 -11.30 1.83 12.66
N ASP A 242 -10.17 2.50 12.39
CA ASP A 242 -9.94 3.17 11.08
C ASP A 242 -8.60 2.86 10.39
N ALA A 243 -7.93 1.78 10.76
CA ALA A 243 -6.71 1.36 10.07
C ALA A 243 -7.05 0.49 8.85
N MET A 244 -7.22 1.07 7.65
CA MET A 244 -6.63 0.63 6.36
C MET A 244 -7.18 1.48 5.18
N PRO A 245 -6.31 2.15 4.40
CA PRO A 245 -6.31 1.86 2.96
C PRO A 245 -4.92 2.03 2.31
N ALA A 246 -4.10 0.97 2.23
CA ALA A 246 -2.89 0.95 1.39
C ALA A 246 -2.37 -0.49 1.13
N LYS A 247 -3.24 -1.39 0.65
CA LYS A 247 -2.90 -2.79 0.37
C LYS A 247 -2.37 -3.03 -1.06
N ASN A 248 -1.83 -2.02 -1.75
CA ASN A 248 -1.54 -2.07 -3.18
C ASN A 248 -0.05 -2.11 -3.55
N VAL A 249 0.75 -3.01 -2.96
CA VAL A 249 1.89 -3.61 -3.67
C VAL A 249 1.93 -5.12 -3.40
N LYS A 250 1.84 -5.88 -4.50
CA LYS A 250 1.61 -7.33 -4.57
C LYS A 250 2.64 -8.16 -3.80
N LYS A 251 2.15 -8.93 -2.83
CA LYS A 251 2.56 -10.33 -2.59
C LYS A 251 1.29 -11.16 -2.56
N PRO A 252 1.23 -12.38 -3.12
CA PRO A 252 0.10 -13.28 -2.89
C PRO A 252 0.16 -13.70 -1.42
N LYS A 253 -0.42 -12.85 -0.55
CA LYS A 253 -0.68 -13.17 0.84
C LYS A 253 -1.99 -13.93 0.88
N ARG A 254 -2.12 -14.85 1.84
CA ARG A 254 -3.27 -15.69 2.23
C ARG A 254 -4.67 -15.01 2.31
N VAL A 255 -4.81 -13.75 1.86
CA VAL A 255 -6.00 -12.89 1.91
C VAL A 255 -6.87 -12.99 0.64
N GLU A 256 -6.47 -13.69 -0.43
CA GLU A 256 -7.42 -13.99 -1.53
C GLU A 256 -8.63 -14.80 -1.03
N ALA A 257 -8.43 -15.62 0.01
CA ALA A 257 -9.50 -16.35 0.69
C ALA A 257 -10.55 -15.45 1.36
N ASN A 258 -10.26 -14.17 1.62
CA ASN A 258 -11.18 -13.19 2.24
C ASN A 258 -11.50 -12.02 1.30
N HIS A 259 -11.19 -12.13 0.01
CA HIS A 259 -11.56 -11.11 -0.97
C HIS A 259 -13.07 -11.17 -1.25
N ILE A 260 -13.76 -10.03 -1.16
CA ILE A 260 -15.15 -9.82 -1.60
C ILE A 260 -15.08 -8.92 -2.83
N PRO A 261 -15.29 -9.45 -4.04
CA PRO A 261 -15.37 -8.64 -5.26
C PRO A 261 -16.64 -7.79 -5.28
N ASP A 262 -16.53 -6.57 -5.80
CA ASP A 262 -17.69 -5.73 -6.07
C ASP A 262 -18.60 -6.34 -7.15
N ILE A 263 -19.88 -5.97 -7.13
CA ILE A 263 -20.83 -6.35 -8.17
C ILE A 263 -20.41 -5.68 -9.49
N PRO A 264 -20.29 -6.41 -10.61
CA PRO A 264 -19.90 -5.85 -11.89
C PRO A 264 -20.77 -4.67 -12.34
N THR A 265 -20.16 -3.65 -12.95
CA THR A 265 -20.85 -2.45 -13.44
C THR A 265 -21.98 -2.82 -14.42
N GLY A 266 -23.22 -2.52 -14.05
CA GLY A 266 -24.43 -2.83 -14.83
C GLY A 266 -25.27 -4.01 -14.30
N GLU A 267 -24.74 -4.77 -13.35
CA GLU A 267 -25.48 -5.80 -12.61
C GLU A 267 -26.04 -5.22 -11.30
N THR A 268 -27.22 -5.67 -10.89
CA THR A 268 -27.84 -5.31 -9.61
C THR A 268 -27.90 -6.54 -8.70
N SER A 269 -27.92 -6.32 -7.38
CA SER A 269 -28.03 -7.42 -6.40
C SER A 269 -29.24 -8.32 -6.68
N ASP A 270 -30.38 -7.72 -7.03
CA ASP A 270 -31.62 -8.45 -7.34
C ASP A 270 -31.49 -9.35 -8.59
N LYS A 271 -30.78 -8.89 -9.63
CA LYS A 271 -30.53 -9.70 -10.84
C LYS A 271 -29.66 -10.92 -10.52
N LEU A 272 -28.65 -10.74 -9.66
CA LEU A 272 -27.78 -11.83 -9.24
C LEU A 272 -28.50 -12.83 -8.33
N GLU A 273 -29.47 -12.38 -7.54
CA GLU A 273 -30.35 -13.26 -6.76
C GLU A 273 -31.28 -14.08 -7.65
N ILE A 274 -31.77 -13.52 -8.76
CA ILE A 274 -32.53 -14.27 -9.78
C ILE A 274 -31.65 -15.35 -10.43
N GLU A 275 -30.40 -15.03 -10.77
CA GLU A 275 -29.44 -16.01 -11.31
C GLU A 275 -29.13 -17.12 -10.29
N ARG A 276 -29.05 -16.80 -8.99
CA ARG A 276 -28.91 -17.79 -7.91
C ARG A 276 -30.13 -18.70 -7.81
N LEU A 277 -31.35 -18.17 -7.86
CA LEU A 277 -32.57 -18.99 -7.87
C LEU A 277 -32.59 -19.93 -9.08
N SER A 278 -32.15 -19.43 -10.24
CA SER A 278 -31.99 -20.24 -11.44
C SER A 278 -30.97 -21.37 -11.25
N LEU A 279 -29.85 -21.11 -10.56
CA LEU A 279 -28.82 -22.10 -10.24
C LEU A 279 -29.38 -23.29 -9.44
N LEU A 280 -30.32 -23.08 -8.51
CA LEU A 280 -30.93 -24.17 -7.73
C LEU A 280 -31.64 -25.21 -8.62
N SER A 281 -32.25 -24.75 -9.71
CA SER A 281 -32.89 -25.65 -10.68
C SER A 281 -31.86 -26.37 -11.56
N GLU A 282 -30.77 -25.71 -11.93
CA GLU A 282 -29.73 -26.28 -12.80
C GLU A 282 -28.94 -27.40 -12.12
N VAL A 283 -28.70 -27.29 -10.82
CA VAL A 283 -27.99 -28.32 -10.04
C VAL A 283 -28.75 -29.66 -10.01
N LYS A 284 -30.08 -29.64 -10.16
CA LYS A 284 -30.92 -30.85 -10.16
C LYS A 284 -30.91 -31.59 -11.52
N LYS A 285 -30.43 -30.95 -12.59
CA LYS A 285 -30.44 -31.50 -13.95
C LYS A 285 -29.17 -32.30 -14.23
N ARG A 286 -29.30 -33.41 -14.97
CA ARG A 286 -28.14 -34.20 -15.43
C ARG A 286 -27.35 -33.44 -16.50
N ASN A 287 -26.02 -33.58 -16.49
CA ASN A 287 -25.08 -33.04 -17.49
C ASN A 287 -24.99 -31.51 -17.63
N ASN A 288 -25.40 -30.73 -16.62
CA ASN A 288 -25.42 -29.26 -16.70
C ASN A 288 -24.15 -28.55 -16.18
N ARG A 289 -23.01 -29.23 -16.19
CA ARG A 289 -21.77 -28.74 -15.57
C ARG A 289 -21.30 -27.39 -16.13
N THR A 290 -21.39 -27.18 -17.43
CA THR A 290 -20.98 -25.93 -18.09
C THR A 290 -21.88 -24.77 -17.72
N VAL A 291 -23.20 -25.00 -17.64
CA VAL A 291 -24.19 -23.99 -17.27
C VAL A 291 -24.04 -23.62 -15.79
N ILE A 292 -23.88 -24.62 -14.92
CA ILE A 292 -23.62 -24.42 -13.49
C ILE A 292 -22.34 -23.59 -13.30
N LYS A 293 -21.26 -23.90 -14.02
CA LYS A 293 -20.01 -23.14 -13.96
C LYS A 293 -20.23 -21.67 -14.34
N SER A 294 -20.87 -21.42 -15.49
CA SER A 294 -21.15 -20.06 -15.95
C SER A 294 -21.99 -19.25 -14.95
N LYS A 295 -23.04 -19.87 -14.38
CA LYS A 295 -23.87 -19.23 -13.36
C LYS A 295 -23.10 -18.98 -12.06
N MET A 296 -22.29 -19.95 -11.61
CA MET A 296 -21.40 -19.80 -10.44
C MET A 296 -20.35 -18.71 -10.62
N ASP A 297 -19.93 -18.46 -11.86
CA ASP A 297 -19.00 -17.39 -12.21
C ASP A 297 -19.65 -16.01 -12.10
N LYS A 298 -20.88 -15.86 -12.62
CA LYS A 298 -21.67 -14.62 -12.50
C LYS A 298 -22.00 -14.28 -11.05
N THR A 299 -22.43 -15.26 -10.28
CA THR A 299 -22.89 -15.04 -8.90
C THR A 299 -21.76 -15.00 -7.87
N PHE A 300 -20.51 -14.89 -8.31
CA PHE A 300 -19.34 -14.96 -7.44
C PHE A 300 -19.30 -13.83 -6.41
N SER A 301 -19.58 -12.59 -6.81
CA SER A 301 -19.57 -11.42 -5.92
C SER A 301 -20.53 -11.59 -4.74
N VAL A 302 -21.81 -11.88 -5.01
CA VAL A 302 -22.86 -12.07 -3.99
C VAL A 302 -22.58 -13.28 -3.11
N ARG A 303 -22.14 -14.41 -3.70
CA ARG A 303 -21.76 -15.59 -2.92
C ARG A 303 -20.62 -15.29 -1.94
N ARG A 304 -19.60 -14.53 -2.38
CA ARG A 304 -18.47 -14.14 -1.54
C ARG A 304 -18.86 -13.14 -0.45
N GLN A 305 -19.79 -12.24 -0.74
CA GLN A 305 -20.38 -11.35 0.26
C GLN A 305 -21.12 -12.14 1.35
N GLU A 306 -21.83 -13.21 1.01
CA GLU A 306 -22.49 -14.08 1.99
C GLU A 306 -21.49 -14.89 2.83
N ILE A 307 -20.44 -15.45 2.20
CA ILE A 307 -19.44 -16.28 2.90
C ILE A 307 -18.54 -15.44 3.82
N VAL A 308 -18.04 -14.30 3.34
CA VAL A 308 -17.02 -13.50 4.05
C VAL A 308 -17.63 -12.30 4.76
N GLY A 309 -18.64 -11.66 4.17
CA GLY A 309 -19.24 -10.45 4.72
C GLY A 309 -20.33 -10.74 5.75
N LYS A 310 -21.18 -11.75 5.49
CA LYS A 310 -22.28 -12.14 6.41
C LYS A 310 -21.95 -13.34 7.28
N GLU A 311 -20.86 -14.06 6.97
CA GLU A 311 -20.42 -15.27 7.69
C GLU A 311 -21.55 -16.30 7.89
N LEU A 312 -22.32 -16.57 6.83
CA LEU A 312 -23.45 -17.52 6.91
C LEU A 312 -22.99 -18.91 7.37
N GLY A 313 -23.82 -19.55 8.19
CA GLY A 313 -23.58 -20.91 8.67
C GLY A 313 -23.48 -21.93 7.52
N VAL A 314 -22.72 -23.00 7.72
CA VAL A 314 -22.46 -24.03 6.69
C VAL A 314 -23.75 -24.68 6.18
N GLU A 315 -24.75 -24.86 7.05
CA GLU A 315 -26.05 -25.43 6.68
C GLU A 315 -26.84 -24.50 5.76
N GLU A 316 -26.95 -23.22 6.11
CA GLU A 316 -27.59 -22.21 5.29
C GLU A 316 -26.85 -22.02 3.94
N LEU A 317 -25.52 -22.05 3.97
CA LEU A 317 -24.69 -21.97 2.77
C LEU A 317 -24.91 -23.16 1.83
N ARG A 318 -25.14 -24.36 2.38
CA ARG A 318 -25.46 -25.56 1.60
C ARG A 318 -26.81 -25.44 0.92
N GLU A 319 -27.79 -24.85 1.59
CA GLU A 319 -29.12 -24.62 1.03
C GLU A 319 -29.12 -23.52 -0.04
N ARG A 320 -28.41 -22.40 0.22
CA ARG A 320 -28.32 -21.28 -0.72
C ARG A 320 -27.43 -21.57 -1.93
N TRP A 321 -26.32 -22.28 -1.73
CA TRP A 321 -25.28 -22.56 -2.73
C TRP A 321 -24.91 -24.05 -2.82
N PRO A 322 -25.83 -24.94 -3.21
CA PRO A 322 -25.56 -26.38 -3.29
C PRO A 322 -24.43 -26.72 -4.28
N ALA A 323 -24.25 -25.92 -5.33
CA ALA A 323 -23.17 -26.08 -6.31
C ALA A 323 -21.76 -25.85 -5.71
N LEU A 324 -21.63 -25.10 -4.61
CA LEU A 324 -20.35 -24.84 -3.94
C LEU A 324 -19.74 -26.13 -3.38
N PHE A 325 -20.59 -27.06 -2.96
CA PHE A 325 -20.18 -28.36 -2.41
C PHE A 325 -19.79 -29.37 -3.50
N SER A 326 -19.76 -28.93 -4.77
CA SER A 326 -18.93 -29.54 -5.82
C SER A 326 -17.52 -28.91 -5.79
N ILE A 327 -16.79 -29.22 -4.71
CA ILE A 327 -15.62 -28.50 -4.17
C ILE A 327 -14.51 -28.18 -5.20
N ASN A 328 -14.34 -29.01 -6.24
CA ASN A 328 -13.16 -28.93 -7.13
C ASN A 328 -13.02 -27.60 -7.87
N ALA A 329 -14.10 -27.03 -8.40
CA ALA A 329 -14.01 -25.83 -9.24
C ALA A 329 -13.69 -24.57 -8.40
N GLU A 330 -14.36 -24.41 -7.27
CA GLU A 330 -14.17 -23.28 -6.36
C GLU A 330 -12.83 -23.34 -5.65
N PHE A 331 -12.40 -24.54 -5.22
CA PHE A 331 -11.08 -24.71 -4.63
C PHE A 331 -9.99 -24.26 -5.61
N THR A 332 -10.07 -24.67 -6.87
CA THR A 332 -9.10 -24.25 -7.89
C THR A 332 -9.21 -22.76 -8.22
N ARG A 333 -10.40 -22.17 -8.20
CA ARG A 333 -10.58 -20.73 -8.42
C ARG A 333 -9.96 -19.88 -7.30
N ILE A 334 -10.07 -20.33 -6.04
CA ILE A 334 -9.56 -19.60 -4.86
C ILE A 334 -8.06 -19.84 -4.66
N THR A 335 -7.60 -21.08 -4.80
CA THR A 335 -6.23 -21.47 -4.45
C THR A 335 -5.31 -21.53 -5.65
N THR A 336 -5.85 -21.49 -6.87
CA THR A 336 -5.16 -21.80 -8.15
C THR A 336 -4.62 -23.24 -8.25
N VAL A 337 -4.94 -24.09 -7.26
CA VAL A 337 -4.45 -25.46 -7.16
C VAL A 337 -5.53 -26.45 -7.60
N PRO A 338 -5.24 -27.41 -8.49
CA PRO A 338 -6.19 -28.46 -8.85
C PRO A 338 -6.35 -29.44 -7.69
N LEU A 339 -7.49 -29.37 -6.97
CA LEU A 339 -7.70 -30.11 -5.71
C LEU A 339 -7.49 -31.61 -5.89
N GLN A 340 -8.23 -32.23 -6.81
CA GLN A 340 -8.26 -33.68 -6.95
C GLN A 340 -6.91 -34.27 -7.37
N PRO A 341 -6.21 -33.77 -8.43
CA PRO A 341 -4.88 -34.26 -8.78
C PRO A 341 -3.86 -34.09 -7.65
N ARG A 342 -3.91 -32.96 -6.93
CA ARG A 342 -2.98 -32.68 -5.83
C ARG A 342 -3.25 -33.53 -4.59
N PHE A 343 -4.52 -33.75 -4.28
CA PHE A 343 -4.95 -34.63 -3.20
C PHE A 343 -4.52 -36.07 -3.48
N LEU A 344 -4.79 -36.59 -4.68
CA LEU A 344 -4.38 -37.94 -5.08
C LEU A 344 -2.86 -38.09 -5.06
N ALA A 345 -2.10 -37.16 -5.65
CA ALA A 345 -0.63 -37.21 -5.60
C ALA A 345 -0.08 -37.14 -4.16
N SER A 346 -0.74 -36.38 -3.27
CA SER A 346 -0.39 -36.33 -1.86
C SER A 346 -0.73 -37.64 -1.14
N LEU A 347 -1.86 -38.27 -1.48
CA LEU A 347 -2.20 -39.59 -0.97
C LEU A 347 -1.18 -40.62 -1.42
N ASP A 348 -0.84 -40.70 -2.71
CA ASP A 348 0.14 -41.65 -3.24
C ASP A 348 1.50 -41.51 -2.53
N LYS A 349 1.94 -40.26 -2.32
CA LYS A 349 3.18 -39.96 -1.59
C LYS A 349 3.16 -40.44 -0.14
N HIS A 350 2.02 -40.35 0.54
CA HIS A 350 1.90 -40.63 1.98
C HIS A 350 1.26 -42.00 2.29
N TYR A 351 0.77 -42.70 1.26
CA TYR A 351 -0.01 -43.93 1.38
C TYR A 351 0.74 -45.01 2.15
N GLY A 352 1.98 -45.31 1.78
CA GLY A 352 2.78 -46.35 2.45
C GLY A 352 2.91 -46.12 3.96
N ARG A 353 3.22 -44.88 4.37
CA ARG A 353 3.34 -44.53 5.79
C ARG A 353 1.99 -44.57 6.53
N LEU A 354 0.91 -44.14 5.87
CA LEU A 354 -0.44 -44.24 6.44
C LEU A 354 -0.83 -45.70 6.67
N MET A 355 -0.53 -46.59 5.72
CA MET A 355 -0.82 -48.01 5.83
C MET A 355 -0.05 -48.68 6.98
N GLU A 356 1.22 -48.35 7.18
CA GLU A 356 1.99 -48.83 8.32
C GLU A 356 1.39 -48.40 9.66
N ILE A 357 0.96 -47.15 9.77
CA ILE A 357 0.34 -46.62 10.99
C ILE A 357 -0.99 -47.31 11.27
N ILE A 358 -1.81 -47.51 10.23
CA ILE A 358 -3.11 -48.18 10.36
C ILE A 358 -2.91 -49.64 10.77
N LYS A 359 -1.97 -50.37 10.15
CA LYS A 359 -1.65 -51.77 10.50
C LYS A 359 -1.12 -51.92 11.93
N LYS A 360 -0.47 -50.89 12.48
CA LYS A 360 0.02 -50.88 13.87
C LYS A 360 -1.05 -50.57 14.93
N LYS A 361 -2.24 -50.08 14.53
CA LYS A 361 -3.32 -49.80 15.48
C LYS A 361 -4.03 -51.09 15.91
N GLY A 362 -4.14 -51.29 17.23
CA GLY A 362 -4.92 -52.38 17.83
C GLY A 362 -6.31 -51.97 18.32
N GLY A 363 -6.97 -52.90 19.03
CA GLY A 363 -8.28 -52.68 19.65
C GLY A 363 -9.42 -52.46 18.65
N VAL A 364 -10.52 -51.84 19.10
CA VAL A 364 -11.75 -51.62 18.30
C VAL A 364 -11.48 -50.82 17.01
N THR A 365 -10.51 -49.90 17.03
CA THR A 365 -10.12 -49.15 15.82
C THR A 365 -9.36 -50.04 14.85
N GLY A 366 -8.42 -50.86 15.34
CA GLY A 366 -7.66 -51.82 14.55
C GLY A 366 -8.55 -52.84 13.85
N GLU A 367 -9.56 -53.37 14.55
CA GLU A 367 -10.51 -54.35 14.02
C GLU A 367 -11.38 -53.76 12.90
N LYS A 368 -11.91 -52.55 13.08
CA LYS A 368 -12.65 -51.83 12.02
C LYS A 368 -11.78 -51.56 10.80
N THR A 369 -10.52 -51.17 11.00
CA THR A 369 -9.61 -50.90 9.89
C THR A 369 -9.13 -52.17 9.20
N ARG A 370 -9.00 -53.31 9.92
CA ARG A 370 -8.57 -54.59 9.36
C ARG A 370 -9.51 -55.08 8.27
N ASN A 371 -10.82 -55.02 8.50
CA ASN A 371 -11.82 -55.40 7.49
C ASN A 371 -11.72 -54.52 6.22
N ILE A 372 -11.42 -53.23 6.37
CA ILE A 372 -11.23 -52.31 5.24
C ILE A 372 -9.92 -52.61 4.49
N LEU A 373 -8.84 -52.89 5.23
CA LEU A 373 -7.55 -53.30 4.70
C LEU A 373 -7.62 -54.60 3.89
N GLU A 374 -8.36 -55.59 4.37
CA GLU A 374 -8.57 -56.87 3.67
C GLU A 374 -9.28 -56.67 2.33
N VAL A 375 -10.28 -55.79 2.27
CA VAL A 375 -10.95 -55.43 1.01
C VAL A 375 -10.00 -54.70 0.07
N LEU A 376 -9.18 -53.77 0.58
CA LEU A 376 -8.20 -53.04 -0.24
C LEU A 376 -7.11 -53.96 -0.81
N ASP A 377 -6.58 -54.88 -0.01
CA ASP A 377 -5.60 -55.86 -0.48
C ASP A 377 -6.23 -56.83 -1.51
N HIS A 378 -7.51 -57.21 -1.35
CA HIS A 378 -8.22 -58.05 -2.32
C HIS A 378 -8.50 -57.31 -3.64
N VAL A 379 -8.83 -56.03 -3.62
CA VAL A 379 -9.05 -55.22 -4.83
C VAL A 379 -7.72 -55.00 -5.57
N CYS A 380 -6.63 -54.67 -4.86
CA CYS A 380 -5.31 -54.50 -5.46
C CYS A 380 -4.78 -55.80 -6.09
N THR A 381 -4.99 -56.94 -5.44
CA THR A 381 -4.62 -58.26 -5.99
C THR A 381 -5.47 -58.62 -7.20
N CYS A 382 -6.80 -58.43 -7.17
CA CYS A 382 -7.65 -58.65 -8.33
C CYS A 382 -7.28 -57.76 -9.53
N PHE A 383 -6.99 -56.47 -9.32
CA PHE A 383 -6.55 -55.58 -10.40
C PHE A 383 -5.18 -55.97 -10.96
N ALA A 384 -4.23 -56.38 -10.11
CA ALA A 384 -2.93 -56.86 -10.57
C ALA A 384 -3.04 -58.17 -11.35
N TYR A 385 -3.93 -59.08 -10.94
CA TYR A 385 -4.24 -60.31 -11.68
C TYR A 385 -4.95 -60.03 -13.00
N ASP A 386 -5.96 -59.17 -13.06
CA ASP A 386 -6.67 -58.83 -14.30
C ASP A 386 -5.77 -58.08 -15.31
N PHE A 387 -4.90 -57.18 -14.84
CA PHE A 387 -3.93 -56.50 -15.70
C PHE A 387 -2.81 -57.44 -16.14
N GLY A 388 -2.30 -58.29 -15.24
CA GLY A 388 -1.30 -59.30 -15.55
C GLY A 388 -1.80 -60.34 -16.56
N VAL A 389 -3.04 -60.81 -16.41
CA VAL A 389 -3.69 -61.74 -17.35
C VAL A 389 -3.96 -61.07 -18.69
N ARG A 390 -4.37 -59.79 -18.72
CA ARG A 390 -4.52 -59.04 -19.98
C ARG A 390 -3.19 -58.82 -20.71
N VAL A 391 -2.09 -58.57 -19.99
CA VAL A 391 -0.76 -58.43 -20.60
C VAL A 391 -0.27 -59.79 -21.14
N TYR A 392 -0.48 -60.88 -20.39
CA TYR A 392 -0.15 -62.24 -20.86
C TYR A 392 -0.95 -62.66 -22.09
N LEU A 393 -2.25 -62.37 -22.14
CA LEU A 393 -3.11 -62.66 -23.30
C LEU A 393 -2.74 -61.80 -24.52
N LEU A 394 -2.27 -60.57 -24.33
CA LEU A 394 -1.77 -59.73 -25.44
C LEU A 394 -0.42 -60.21 -25.97
N THR A 395 0.45 -60.77 -25.12
CA THR A 395 1.73 -61.34 -25.57
C THR A 395 1.60 -62.69 -26.27
N ASP A 396 0.62 -63.52 -25.90
CA ASP A 396 0.33 -64.78 -26.60
C ASP A 396 -0.44 -64.58 -27.92
N ALA A 397 -1.20 -63.49 -28.07
CA ALA A 397 -1.86 -63.15 -29.34
C ALA A 397 -0.91 -62.51 -30.39
N LEU A 398 0.32 -62.15 -29.98
CA LEU A 398 1.36 -61.54 -30.83
C LEU A 398 2.51 -62.51 -31.16
N ARG A 399 2.34 -63.80 -30.85
CA ARG A 399 3.27 -64.88 -31.19
C ARG A 399 2.57 -65.88 -32.10
#